data_AF-A0A522EAX8-F1
#
_entry.id   AF-A0A522EAX8-F1
#
_cell.length_a   1.000
_cell.length_b   1.000
_cell.length_c   1.000
_cell.angle_alpha   90.00
_cell.angle_beta   90.00
_cell.angle_gamma   90.00
#
_symmetry.space_group_name_H-M   'P 1'
#
loop_
_entity.id
_entity.type
_entity.pdbx_description
1 polymer ?
#
loop_
_entity_poly.entity_id
_entity_poly.type
_entity_poly.pdbx_seq_one_letter_code
_entity_poly.pdbx_strand_id
1 'polypeptide(L)' 'MNTSTPTTLPVVERTDFIEILSAEFTCAKGFGVYAFLSFNDIEKLYNRFLGDTVPATVFVRIFVKRFS' A
#
# COMPACT_ATOMS: atom_id res chain seq x y z
N MET A 1 -2.52 34.94 12.06
CA MET A 1 -2.53 33.52 12.50
C MET A 1 -2.82 32.67 11.28
N ASN A 2 -1.79 32.03 10.75
CA ASN A 2 -1.81 31.16 9.59
C ASN A 2 -2.08 29.73 10.08
N THR A 3 -3.33 29.27 9.96
CA THR A 3 -3.72 27.90 10.25
C THR A 3 -3.31 27.01 9.09
N SER A 4 -2.09 26.49 9.14
CA SER A 4 -1.68 25.37 8.29
C SER A 4 -2.49 24.15 8.74
N THR A 5 -3.50 23.77 7.96
CA THR A 5 -4.20 22.50 8.15
C THR A 5 -3.19 21.38 7.96
N PRO A 6 -3.00 20.46 8.93
CA PRO A 6 -2.22 19.26 8.68
C PRO A 6 -2.97 18.49 7.58
N THR A 7 -2.31 18.29 6.44
CA THR A 7 -2.81 17.41 5.37
C THR A 7 -2.78 15.98 5.89
N THR A 8 -3.75 15.61 6.72
CA THR A 8 -3.97 14.23 7.13
C THR A 8 -4.47 13.50 5.90
N LEU A 9 -3.60 12.68 5.29
CA LEU A 9 -4.03 11.75 4.25
C LEU A 9 -5.20 10.91 4.80
N PRO A 10 -6.18 10.52 3.97
CA PRO A 10 -7.25 9.64 4.41
C PRO A 10 -6.63 8.38 5.02
N VAL A 11 -7.12 8.01 6.21
CA VAL A 11 -6.73 6.75 6.86
C VAL A 11 -7.20 5.63 5.93
N VAL A 12 -6.25 5.01 5.23
CA VAL A 12 -6.54 3.85 4.38
C VAL A 12 -6.61 2.64 5.29
N GLU A 13 -7.78 2.02 5.37
CA GLU A 13 -7.97 0.81 6.16
C GLU A 13 -7.14 -0.35 5.61
N ARG A 14 -6.80 -1.30 6.48
CA ARG A 14 -5.95 -2.44 6.10
C ARG A 14 -6.55 -3.26 4.96
N THR A 15 -7.87 -3.42 4.94
CA THR A 15 -8.58 -4.15 3.88
C THR A 15 -8.42 -3.45 2.54
N ASP A 16 -8.64 -2.13 2.50
CA ASP A 16 -8.49 -1.33 1.27
C ASP A 16 -7.05 -1.37 0.75
N PHE A 17 -6.07 -1.30 1.65
CA PHE A 17 -4.67 -1.44 1.29
C PHE A 17 -4.37 -2.80 0.63
N ILE A 18 -4.92 -3.88 1.19
CA ILE A 18 -4.76 -5.24 0.63
C ILE A 18 -5.43 -5.34 -0.74
N GLU A 19 -6.60 -4.73 -0.93
CA GLU A 19 -7.28 -4.72 -2.23
C GLU A 19 -6.45 -3.99 -3.29
N ILE A 20 -5.92 -2.79 -2.96
CA ILE A 20 -5.04 -2.03 -3.85
C ILE A 20 -3.79 -2.85 -4.18
N LEU A 21 -3.16 -3.47 -3.18
CA LEU A 21 -1.98 -4.31 -3.34
C LEU A 21 -2.27 -5.53 -4.25
N SER A 22 -3.39 -6.22 -4.01
CA SER A 22 -3.79 -7.38 -4.80
C SER A 22 -4.10 -7.02 -6.24
N ALA A 23 -4.76 -5.87 -6.48
CA ALA A 23 -5.04 -5.36 -7.82
C ALA A 23 -3.75 -5.05 -8.59
N GLU A 24 -2.78 -4.37 -7.97
CA GLU A 24 -1.50 -4.04 -8.61
C GLU A 24 -0.66 -5.31 -8.88
N PHE A 25 -0.64 -6.28 -7.96
CA PHE A 25 0.00 -7.59 -8.19
C PHE A 25 -0.65 -8.34 -9.36
N THR A 26 -1.97 -8.36 -9.41
CA THR A 26 -2.71 -9.00 -10.51
C THR A 26 -2.39 -8.32 -11.84
N CYS A 27 -2.32 -7.00 -11.87
CA CYS A 27 -1.97 -6.23 -13.07
C CYS A 27 -0.52 -6.47 -13.52
N ALA A 28 0.43 -6.49 -12.58
CA ALA A 28 1.86 -6.60 -12.90
C ALA A 28 2.35 -8.04 -13.13
N LYS A 29 1.74 -9.02 -12.45
CA LYS A 29 2.24 -10.41 -12.39
C LYS A 29 1.20 -11.47 -12.79
N GLY A 30 -0.05 -11.09 -13.02
CA GLY A 30 -1.13 -12.01 -13.41
C GLY A 30 -1.78 -12.80 -12.26
N PHE A 31 -1.27 -12.67 -11.03
CA PHE A 31 -1.82 -13.31 -9.84
C PHE A 31 -1.95 -12.31 -8.69
N GLY A 32 -2.93 -12.54 -7.81
CA GLY A 32 -3.14 -11.70 -6.62
C GLY A 32 -2.00 -11.79 -5.61
N VAL A 33 -1.99 -10.86 -4.65
CA VAL A 33 -0.88 -10.68 -3.69
C VAL A 33 -0.53 -11.96 -2.90
N TYR A 34 -1.53 -12.76 -2.53
CA TYR A 34 -1.33 -13.98 -1.73
C TYR A 34 -0.62 -15.12 -2.46
N ALA A 35 -0.41 -15.02 -3.78
CA ALA A 35 0.45 -15.94 -4.50
C ALA A 35 1.95 -15.69 -4.21
N PHE A 36 2.30 -14.50 -3.71
CA PHE A 36 3.69 -14.05 -3.56
C PHE A 36 4.07 -13.68 -2.12
N LEU A 37 3.12 -13.17 -1.34
CA LEU A 37 3.37 -12.66 0.00
C LEU A 37 2.59 -13.45 1.05
N SER A 38 3.25 -13.73 2.19
CA SER A 38 2.56 -14.24 3.37
C SER A 38 1.75 -13.15 4.07
N PHE A 39 0.83 -13.54 4.95
CA PHE A 39 0.07 -12.59 5.78
C PHE A 39 0.98 -11.65 6.60
N ASN A 40 2.11 -12.18 7.10
CA ASN A 40 3.08 -11.41 7.87
C ASN A 40 3.84 -10.39 7.00
N ASP A 41 4.14 -10.72 5.74
CA ASP A 41 4.79 -9.78 4.82
C ASP A 41 3.85 -8.62 4.47
N ILE A 42 2.57 -8.93 4.26
CA ILE A 42 1.53 -7.92 4.01
C ILE A 42 1.34 -7.02 5.23
N GLU A 43 1.35 -7.57 6.44
CA GLU A 43 1.24 -6.79 7.67
C GLU A 43 2.42 -5.84 7.86
N LYS A 44 3.65 -6.33 7.66
CA LYS A 44 4.86 -5.47 7.70
C LYS A 44 4.80 -4.36 6.66
N LEU A 45 4.32 -4.68 5.46
CA LEU A 45 4.20 -3.71 4.37
C LEU A 45 3.14 -2.64 4.68
N TYR A 46 2.00 -3.02 5.26
CA TYR A 46 0.97 -2.09 5.70
C TYR A 46 1.47 -1.16 6.81
N ASN A 47 2.16 -1.70 7.83
CA ASN A 47 2.76 -0.89 8.88
C ASN A 47 3.80 0.11 8.35
N ARG A 48 4.55 -0.28 7.30
CA ARG A 48 5.46 0.64 6.61
C ARG A 48 4.70 1.75 5.89
N PHE A 49 3.59 1.42 5.23
CA PHE A 49 2.73 2.40 4.57
C PHE A 49 2.13 3.41 5.56
N LEU A 50 1.74 2.99 6.77
CA LEU A 50 1.20 3.90 7.79
C LEU A 50 2.19 5.00 8.22
N GLY A 51 3.49 4.78 8.06
CA GLY A 51 4.53 5.77 8.33
C GLY A 51 4.95 6.60 7.11
N ASP A 52 4.35 6.37 5.93
CA ASP A 52 4.71 7.05 4.69
C ASP A 52 3.84 8.30 4.44
N THR A 53 4.34 9.21 3.60
CA THR A 53 3.66 10.45 3.21
C THR A 53 3.02 10.36 1.83
N VAL A 54 3.18 9.23 1.13
CA VAL A 54 2.59 9.03 -0.19
C VAL A 54 1.25 8.27 -0.11
N PRO A 55 0.33 8.49 -1.07
CA PRO A 55 -0.90 7.73 -1.15
C PRO A 55 -0.65 6.22 -1.30
N ALA A 56 -1.55 5.39 -0.77
CA ALA A 56 -1.45 3.92 -0.83
C ALA A 56 -1.21 3.40 -2.25
N THR A 57 -1.89 3.95 -3.26
CA THR A 57 -1.73 3.57 -4.66
C THR A 57 -0.31 3.81 -5.18
N VAL A 58 0.31 4.93 -4.79
CA VAL A 58 1.70 5.27 -5.17
C VAL A 58 2.67 4.35 -4.44
N PHE A 59 2.48 4.17 -3.14
CA PHE A 59 3.29 3.28 -2.30
C PHE A 59 3.31 1.85 -2.87
N VAL A 60 2.12 1.29 -3.12
CA VAL A 60 1.93 -0.06 -3.65
C VAL A 60 2.58 -0.20 -5.02
N ARG A 61 2.35 0.74 -5.94
CA ARG A 61 2.94 0.68 -7.28
C ARG A 61 4.47 0.68 -7.25
N ILE A 62 5.08 1.48 -6.38
CA ILE A 62 6.54 1.48 -6.19
C ILE A 62 7.02 0.14 -5.64
N PHE A 63 6.31 -0.41 -4.65
CA PHE A 63 6.63 -1.70 -4.06
C PHE A 63 6.56 -2.82 -5.11
N VAL A 64 5.44 -2.96 -5.83
CA VAL A 64 5.23 -4.02 -6.83
C VAL A 64 6.24 -3.91 -7.97
N LYS A 65 6.57 -2.70 -8.43
CA LYS A 65 7.60 -2.49 -9.47
C LYS A 65 8.99 -2.96 -9.03
N ARG A 66 9.31 -2.92 -7.73
CA ARG A 66 10.58 -3.39 -7.16
C ARG A 66 10.55 -4.85 -6.74
N PHE A 67 9.38 -5.47 -6.72
CA PHE A 67 9.19 -6.84 -6.31
C PHE A 67 9.65 -7.78 -7.44
N SER A 68 10.85 -8.33 -7.31
CA SER A 68 11.42 -9.31 -8.26
C SER A 68 10.93 -10.70 -7.92
#